data_AF-A0A2N2W9Y7-F1
#
_entry.id   AF-A0A2N2W9Y7-F1
#
_cell.length_a   1.000
_cell.length_b   1.000
_cell.length_c   1.000
_cell.angle_alpha   90.00
_cell.angle_beta   90.00
_cell.angle_gamma   90.00
#
_symmetry.space_group_name_H-M   'P 1'
#
loop_
_entity.id
_entity.type
_entity.pdbx_description
1 polymer ?
#
loop_
_entity_poly.entity_id
_entity_poly.type
_entity_poly.pdbx_seq_one_letter_code
_entity_poly.pdbx_strand_id
1 'polypeptide(L)'
;MHCVVINKRISFLPGIVLLLLLFLSGLRVSAQIATAEYFWDTDPGIGLATPIYAADGNLDEAIETLLSSGVNQPAVGMHTFNIRVKDSGNFWGPVFTSVINVESTISATDKKIIQAEYFWDTDPGN
;
A
#
# COMPACT_ATOMS: atom_id res chain seq x y z
N MET A 1 -66.81 -31.84 36.60
CA MET A 1 -65.94 -30.68 36.41
C MET A 1 -64.52 -31.21 36.28
N HIS A 2 -63.98 -31.31 35.08
CA HIS A 2 -62.65 -31.90 34.90
C HIS A 2 -61.86 -31.01 33.95
N CYS A 3 -61.00 -30.17 34.51
CA CYS A 3 -60.05 -29.33 33.80
C CYS A 3 -58.71 -30.08 33.79
N VAL A 4 -58.32 -30.63 32.65
CA VAL A 4 -57.02 -31.26 32.46
C VAL A 4 -56.04 -30.15 32.08
N VAL A 5 -55.22 -29.72 33.05
CA VAL A 5 -54.15 -28.74 32.82
C VAL A 5 -52.95 -29.47 32.22
N ILE A 6 -52.71 -29.28 30.93
CA ILE A 6 -51.53 -29.83 30.22
C ILE A 6 -50.33 -28.90 30.51
N ASN A 7 -49.49 -29.31 31.45
CA ASN A 7 -48.27 -28.59 31.80
C ASN A 7 -47.13 -28.94 30.81
N LYS A 8 -47.05 -28.23 29.68
CA LYS A 8 -45.94 -28.41 28.71
C LYS A 8 -44.72 -27.63 29.22
N ARG A 9 -43.81 -28.32 29.91
CA ARG A 9 -42.50 -27.76 30.29
C ARG A 9 -41.70 -27.49 29.01
N ILE A 10 -41.70 -26.23 28.57
CA ILE A 10 -40.76 -25.72 27.56
C ILE A 10 -39.38 -25.70 28.21
N SER A 11 -38.63 -26.79 28.04
CA SER A 11 -37.22 -26.87 28.42
C SER A 11 -36.41 -26.00 27.46
N PHE A 12 -36.15 -24.76 27.85
CA PHE A 12 -35.17 -23.89 27.20
C PHE A 12 -33.82 -24.61 27.18
N LEU A 13 -33.38 -25.08 26.01
CA LEU A 13 -32.07 -25.69 25.81
C LEU A 13 -31.00 -24.57 25.81
N PRO A 14 -30.18 -24.42 26.87
CA PRO A 14 -29.17 -23.36 26.93
C PRO A 14 -28.10 -23.48 25.83
N GLY A 15 -27.96 -24.66 25.22
CA GLY A 15 -27.01 -24.93 24.14
C GLY A 15 -27.31 -24.24 22.82
N ILE A 16 -28.59 -23.98 22.49
CA ILE A 16 -28.95 -23.28 21.24
C ILE A 16 -28.63 -21.78 21.34
N VAL A 17 -28.80 -21.18 22.51
CA VAL A 17 -28.48 -19.76 22.75
C VAL A 17 -26.96 -19.54 22.73
N LEU A 18 -26.17 -20.48 23.26
CA LEU A 18 -24.71 -20.43 23.23
C LEU A 18 -24.14 -20.62 21.81
N LEU A 19 -24.77 -21.48 21.00
CA LEU A 19 -24.38 -21.69 19.59
C LEU A 19 -24.76 -20.49 18.69
N LEU A 20 -25.88 -19.80 18.99
CA LEU A 20 -26.29 -18.57 18.30
C LEU A 20 -25.38 -17.37 18.66
N LEU A 21 -24.90 -17.30 19.91
CA LEU A 21 -23.97 -16.27 20.38
C LEU A 21 -22.55 -16.44 19.79
N LEU A 22 -22.10 -17.68 19.59
CA LEU A 22 -20.84 -17.99 18.90
C LEU A 22 -20.88 -17.71 17.40
N PHE A 23 -22.06 -17.78 16.77
CA PHE A 23 -22.24 -17.39 15.36
C PHE A 23 -22.30 -15.87 15.16
N LEU A 24 -22.58 -15.10 16.22
CA LEU A 24 -22.67 -13.64 16.18
C LEU A 24 -21.32 -12.93 16.41
N SER A 25 -20.30 -13.64 16.90
CA SER A 25 -18.94 -13.12 17.10
C SER A 25 -18.05 -13.31 15.86
N GLY A 26 -18.60 -13.10 14.67
CA GLY A 26 -17.82 -13.04 13.44
C GLY A 26 -16.99 -11.76 13.40
N LEU A 27 -15.89 -11.70 14.16
CA LEU A 27 -14.87 -10.66 13.96
C LEU A 27 -14.24 -10.89 12.58
N ARG A 28 -14.80 -10.25 11.58
CA ARG A 28 -14.13 -10.01 10.31
C ARG A 28 -13.10 -8.91 10.61
N VAL A 29 -11.89 -9.27 11.05
CA VAL A 29 -10.77 -8.33 10.92
C VAL A 29 -10.41 -8.34 9.44
N SER A 30 -11.11 -7.50 8.68
CA SER A 30 -10.62 -7.08 7.39
C SER A 30 -9.60 -5.98 7.68
N ALA A 31 -8.31 -6.29 7.53
CA ALA A 31 -7.26 -5.28 7.47
C ALA A 31 -7.38 -4.57 6.12
N GLN A 32 -8.49 -3.87 5.91
CA GLN A 32 -8.66 -3.00 4.77
C GLN A 32 -7.89 -1.72 5.07
N ILE A 33 -6.91 -1.46 4.22
CA ILE A 33 -6.18 -0.20 4.21
C ILE A 33 -7.16 0.85 3.67
N ALA A 34 -7.43 1.88 4.47
CA ALA A 34 -8.36 2.93 4.09
C ALA A 34 -7.67 4.02 3.26
N THR A 35 -6.49 4.45 3.69
CA THR A 35 -5.71 5.51 3.04
C THR A 35 -4.22 5.32 3.32
N ALA A 36 -3.35 5.83 2.46
CA ALA A 36 -1.92 5.94 2.75
C ALA A 36 -1.43 7.35 2.43
N GLU A 37 -0.24 7.71 2.90
CA GLU A 37 0.42 8.95 2.53
C GLU A 37 1.94 8.74 2.47
N TYR A 38 2.62 9.54 1.63
CA TYR A 38 4.06 9.49 1.44
C TYR A 38 4.72 10.86 1.58
N PHE A 39 5.99 10.83 1.97
CA PHE A 39 6.84 12.01 2.08
C PHE A 39 8.31 11.68 1.82
N TRP A 40 9.04 12.69 1.35
CA TRP A 40 10.48 12.63 1.18
C TRP A 40 11.19 13.20 2.40
N ASP A 41 12.22 12.50 2.87
CA ASP A 41 13.17 12.93 3.89
C ASP A 41 12.59 13.21 5.29
N THR A 42 11.92 14.35 5.47
CA THR A 42 11.42 14.77 6.79
C THR A 42 9.92 14.49 6.91
N ASP A 43 9.50 13.89 8.03
CA ASP A 43 8.09 13.67 8.31
C ASP A 43 7.35 15.00 8.57
N PRO A 44 6.38 15.40 7.72
CA PRO A 44 5.59 16.61 7.94
C PRO A 44 4.55 16.47 9.07
N GLY A 45 4.36 15.27 9.61
CA GLY A 45 3.35 14.93 10.60
C GLY A 45 2.16 14.19 10.00
N ILE A 46 1.37 13.55 10.88
CA ILE A 46 0.25 12.67 10.52
C ILE A 46 -0.84 13.43 9.76
N GLY A 47 -1.23 12.92 8.58
CA GLY A 47 -2.25 13.52 7.72
C GLY A 47 -1.83 14.80 7.00
N LEU A 48 -0.54 15.14 7.03
CA LEU A 48 0.03 16.34 6.39
C LEU A 48 0.94 16.00 5.22
N ALA A 49 1.17 14.71 4.94
CA ALA A 49 1.98 14.27 3.82
C ALA A 49 1.13 14.14 2.54
N THR A 50 1.74 13.69 1.45
CA THR A 50 1.02 13.56 0.17
C THR A 50 0.14 12.32 0.21
N PRO A 51 -1.19 12.44 0.02
CA PRO A 51 -2.09 11.29 0.10
C PRO A 51 -1.90 10.35 -1.09
N ILE A 52 -2.02 9.05 -0.81
CA ILE A 52 -2.09 7.96 -1.80
C ILE A 52 -3.52 7.46 -1.83
N TYR A 53 -4.11 7.45 -3.03
CA TYR A 53 -5.45 6.94 -3.27
C TYR A 53 -5.36 5.57 -3.96
N ALA A 54 -6.08 4.58 -3.43
CA ALA A 54 -6.30 3.32 -4.15
C ALA A 54 -7.31 3.56 -5.28
N ALA A 55 -6.97 3.17 -6.50
CA ALA A 55 -7.85 3.35 -7.66
C ALA A 55 -9.11 2.47 -7.61
N ASP A 56 -9.01 1.31 -6.96
CA ASP A 56 -10.06 0.29 -6.82
C ASP A 56 -10.58 0.16 -5.38
N GLY A 57 -10.04 0.96 -4.44
CA GLY A 57 -10.37 0.93 -3.02
C GLY A 57 -9.62 -0.12 -2.20
N ASN A 58 -8.71 -0.89 -2.80
CA ASN A 58 -7.78 -1.77 -2.09
C ASN A 58 -6.33 -1.34 -2.32
N LEU A 59 -5.54 -1.31 -1.25
CA LEU A 59 -4.14 -0.90 -1.29
C LEU A 59 -3.23 -2.14 -1.33
N ASP A 60 -3.60 -3.14 -2.14
CA ASP A 60 -2.89 -4.39 -2.38
C ASP A 60 -2.00 -4.34 -3.63
N GLU A 61 -2.32 -3.46 -4.58
CA GLU A 61 -1.54 -3.19 -5.80
C GLU A 61 -0.84 -1.81 -5.79
N ALA A 62 -1.01 -1.03 -4.73
CA ALA A 62 -0.78 0.42 -4.69
C ALA A 62 0.65 0.93 -4.96
N ILE A 63 1.65 0.05 -4.96
CA ILE A 63 3.01 0.44 -5.41
C ILE A 63 3.00 0.72 -6.93
N GLU A 64 2.11 0.10 -7.70
CA GLU A 64 2.03 0.28 -9.16
C GLU A 64 1.38 1.62 -9.57
N THR A 65 0.42 2.13 -8.80
CA THR A 65 -0.25 3.41 -9.08
C THR A 65 0.56 4.63 -8.65
N LEU A 66 1.39 4.48 -7.61
CA LEU A 66 2.34 5.52 -7.19
C LEU A 66 3.39 5.78 -8.29
N LEU A 67 3.82 4.73 -8.98
CA LEU A 67 4.76 4.84 -10.11
C LEU A 67 4.08 5.33 -11.40
N SER A 68 2.79 5.01 -11.63
CA SER A 68 2.08 5.43 -12.85
C SER A 68 1.62 6.89 -12.84
N SER A 69 1.32 7.45 -11.67
CA SER A 69 0.90 8.86 -11.52
C SER A 69 2.06 9.86 -11.42
N GLY A 70 3.30 9.36 -11.34
CA GLY A 70 4.50 10.16 -11.19
C GLY A 70 4.63 10.73 -9.78
N VAL A 71 5.46 10.10 -8.95
CA VAL A 71 5.91 10.71 -7.69
C VAL A 71 6.75 11.94 -8.04
N ASN A 72 6.46 13.08 -7.42
CA ASN A 72 7.35 14.24 -7.50
C ASN A 72 8.71 13.84 -6.95
N GLN A 73 9.68 13.64 -7.86
CA GLN A 73 11.01 13.17 -7.51
C GLN A 73 11.83 14.34 -6.93
N PRO A 74 12.57 14.12 -5.84
CA PRO A 74 13.49 15.12 -5.30
C PRO A 74 14.68 15.31 -6.24
N ALA A 75 15.55 16.27 -5.90
CA ALA A 75 16.76 16.55 -6.67
C ALA A 75 17.69 15.32 -6.74
N VAL A 76 18.70 15.39 -7.60
CA VAL A 76 19.76 14.37 -7.67
C VAL A 76 20.46 14.27 -6.32
N GLY A 77 20.54 13.06 -5.78
CA GLY A 77 21.09 12.81 -4.45
C GLY A 77 20.47 11.61 -3.75
N MET A 78 20.96 11.35 -2.54
CA MET A 78 20.43 10.31 -1.67
C MET A 78 19.25 10.86 -0.88
N HIS A 79 18.10 10.22 -1.01
CA HIS A 79 16.85 10.59 -0.34
C HIS A 79 16.23 9.39 0.38
N THR A 80 15.39 9.68 1.36
CA THR A 80 14.56 8.65 1.99
C THR A 80 13.12 8.81 1.55
N PHE A 81 12.58 7.74 1.00
CA PHE A 81 11.20 7.63 0.61
C PHE A 81 10.42 6.96 1.74
N ASN A 82 9.47 7.68 2.32
CA ASN A 82 8.71 7.24 3.48
C ASN A 82 7.23 7.09 3.12
N ILE A 83 6.62 6.00 3.54
CA ILE A 83 5.18 5.75 3.43
C ILE A 83 4.62 5.41 4.81
N ARG A 84 3.46 5.95 5.12
CA ARG A 84 2.63 5.47 6.24
C ARG A 84 1.24 5.12 5.75
N VAL A 85 0.63 4.14 6.41
CA VAL A 85 -0.68 3.59 6.03
C VAL A 85 -1.65 3.75 7.19
N LYS A 86 -2.92 4.04 6.87
CA LYS A 86 -4.03 4.10 7.81
C LYS A 86 -5.00 2.96 7.54
N ASP A 87 -5.36 2.23 8.59
CA ASP A 87 -6.37 1.20 8.50
C ASP A 87 -7.81 1.76 8.50
N SER A 88 -8.78 0.89 8.22
CA SER A 88 -10.21 1.19 8.29
C SER A 88 -10.71 1.51 9.71
N GLY A 89 -9.94 1.17 10.73
CA GLY A 89 -10.17 1.54 12.13
C GLY A 89 -9.72 2.97 12.47
N ASN A 90 -9.21 3.72 11.50
CA ASN A 90 -8.60 5.04 11.65
C ASN A 90 -7.27 5.06 12.42
N PHE A 91 -6.60 3.93 12.59
CA PHE A 91 -5.28 3.87 13.21
C PHE A 91 -4.17 3.96 12.15
N TRP A 92 -3.14 4.73 12.47
CA TRP A 92 -1.95 4.83 11.65
C TRP A 92 -0.98 3.70 12.00
N GLY A 93 -0.52 3.00 10.97
CA GLY A 93 0.54 2.00 11.06
C GLY A 93 1.92 2.63 11.18
N PRO A 94 2.96 1.79 11.33
CA PRO A 94 4.35 2.24 11.33
C PRO A 94 4.74 2.89 10.00
N VAL A 95 5.72 3.79 10.05
CA VAL A 95 6.33 4.34 8.84
C VAL A 95 7.26 3.31 8.22
N PHE A 96 7.07 3.04 6.94
CA PHE A 96 8.00 2.26 6.12
C PHE A 96 8.91 3.21 5.35
N THR A 97 10.23 3.00 5.47
CA THR A 97 11.25 3.87 4.87
C THR A 97 12.14 3.08 3.93
N SER A 98 12.36 3.61 2.73
CA SER A 98 13.32 3.11 1.76
C SER A 98 14.32 4.19 1.39
N VAL A 99 15.59 3.83 1.20
CA VAL A 99 16.62 4.77 0.73
C VAL A 99 16.69 4.69 -0.78
N ILE A 100 16.54 5.83 -1.45
CA ILE A 100 16.56 5.96 -2.91
C ILE A 100 17.67 6.91 -3.31
N ASN A 101 18.55 6.47 -4.20
CA ASN A 101 19.50 7.33 -4.88
C ASN A 101 18.87 7.86 -6.18
N VAL A 102 18.63 9.16 -6.25
CA VAL A 102 18.18 9.82 -7.47
C VAL A 102 19.41 10.18 -8.29
N GLU A 103 19.60 9.48 -9.41
CA GLU A 103 20.71 9.74 -10.31
C GLU A 103 20.32 10.79 -11.36
N SER A 104 21.33 11.49 -11.89
CA SER A 104 21.10 12.40 -13.01
C SER A 104 20.63 11.59 -14.21
N THR A 105 19.53 12.00 -14.84
CA THR A 105 19.19 11.49 -16.16
C THR A 105 20.33 11.84 -17.10
N ILE A 106 21.09 10.84 -17.53
CA ILE A 106 21.99 11.01 -18.64
C ILE A 106 21.07 11.22 -19.84
N SER A 107 20.76 12.47 -20.18
CA SER A 107 20.23 12.75 -21.50
C SER A 107 21.27 12.20 -22.46
N ALA A 108 20.95 11.06 -23.08
CA ALA A 108 21.56 10.71 -24.35
C ALA A 108 21.25 11.90 -25.25
N THR A 109 22.17 12.85 -25.30
CA THR A 109 22.22 13.77 -26.42
C THR A 109 22.24 12.85 -27.63
N ASP A 110 21.38 13.10 -28.62
CA ASP A 110 21.46 12.44 -29.92
C ASP A 110 22.86 12.73 -30.50
N LYS A 111 23.84 11.94 -30.05
CA LYS A 111 25.21 11.98 -30.52
C LYS A 111 25.14 11.26 -31.85
N LYS A 112 24.76 12.00 -32.88
CA LYS A 112 24.82 11.53 -34.25
C LYS A 112 26.27 11.11 -34.49
N ILE A 113 26.50 9.82 -34.65
CA ILE A 113 27.80 9.29 -35.08
C ILE A 113 28.00 9.84 -36.51
N ILE A 114 28.78 10.91 -36.62
CA ILE A 114 29.09 11.56 -37.90
C ILE A 114 30.16 10.81 -38.68
N GLN A 115 30.99 10.05 -37.96
CA GLN A 115 32.03 9.21 -38.52
C GLN A 115 32.40 8.13 -37.50
N ALA A 116 32.68 6.93 -37.98
CA ALA A 116 33.29 5.87 -37.21
C ALA A 116 34.36 5.21 -38.09
N GLU A 117 35.49 4.88 -37.51
CA GLU A 117 36.57 4.17 -38.18
C GLU A 117 36.74 2.80 -37.53
N TYR A 118 37.06 1.81 -38.37
CA TYR A 118 37.30 0.45 -37.93
C TYR A 118 38.47 -0.12 -38.71
N PHE A 119 39.39 -0.76 -37.98
CA PHE A 119 40.60 -1.35 -38.53
C PHE A 119 40.93 -2.66 -37.82
N TRP A 120 41.57 -3.55 -38.59
CA TRP A 120 42.23 -4.73 -38.07
C TRP A 120 43.74 -4.52 -38.12
N ASP A 121 44.42 -5.02 -37.09
CA ASP A 121 45.87 -5.00 -36.90
C ASP A 121 46.52 -3.63 -36.70
N THR A 122 46.63 -2.78 -37.73
CA THR A 122 47.33 -1.48 -37.60
C THR A 122 46.41 -0.33 -37.98
N ASP A 123 46.20 0.56 -37.01
CA ASP A 123 45.49 1.83 -37.17
C ASP A 123 46.21 2.70 -38.22
N PRO A 124 45.54 3.10 -39.32
CA PRO A 124 46.14 3.96 -40.33
C PRO A 124 46.53 5.34 -39.79
N GLY A 125 45.90 5.79 -38.71
CA GLY A 125 45.93 7.18 -38.28
C GLY A 125 45.32 8.11 -39.32
N ASN A 126 44.90 9.29 -38.87
CA ASN A 126 44.29 10.33 -39.70
C ASN A 126 45.36 11.17 -40.42
#